data_AF-A0A540WIE7-F1
#
_entry.id   AF-A0A540WIE7-F1
#
_cell.length_a   1.000
_cell.length_b   1.000
_cell.length_c   1.000
_cell.angle_alpha   90.00
_cell.angle_beta   90.00
_cell.angle_gamma   90.00
#
_symmetry.space_group_name_H-M   'P 1'
#
loop_
_entity.id
_entity.type
_entity.pdbx_description
1 polymer ?
#
loop_
_entity_poly.entity_id
_entity_poly.type
_entity_poly.pdbx_seq_one_letter_code
_entity_poly.pdbx_strand_id
1 'polypeptide(L)'
;MNSFGPEEFVTILRKTMLAIAGVDHVFEGFTTDETWNGWEAPYFDRDEGLKIASVMTVLAYDSAQDAFILDLRKLEPQEDDYRPDIFPGQNTEEGWLYPVGSWCWCWIDVDDQSAA
;
A
#
# COMPACT_ATOMS: atom_id res chain seq x y z
N MET A 1 41.54 -0.21 7.92
CA MET A 1 40.63 -0.18 6.77
C MET A 1 39.23 -0.34 7.33
N ASN A 2 38.47 0.75 7.38
CA ASN A 2 37.15 0.76 7.99
C ASN A 2 36.19 0.04 7.03
N SER A 3 35.61 -1.06 7.50
CA SER A 3 34.47 -1.69 6.84
C SER A 3 33.27 -0.75 6.99
N PHE A 4 32.86 -0.12 5.90
CA PHE A 4 31.53 0.46 5.80
C PHE A 4 30.55 -0.72 5.83
N GLY A 5 29.75 -0.82 6.89
CA GLY A 5 28.58 -1.70 6.91
C GLY A 5 27.60 -1.27 5.81
N PRO A 6 26.64 -2.12 5.41
CA PRO A 6 25.62 -1.71 4.46
C PRO A 6 24.93 -0.48 5.04
N GLU A 7 24.97 0.64 4.31
CA GLU A 7 24.13 1.78 4.64
C GLU A 7 22.70 1.27 4.61
N GLU A 8 22.05 1.18 5.77
CA GLU A 8 20.62 0.95 5.85
C GLU A 8 20.00 2.13 5.10
N PHE A 9 19.55 1.89 3.87
CA PHE A 9 18.71 2.85 3.15
C PHE A 9 17.43 2.96 3.95
N VAL A 10 17.42 3.94 4.86
CA VAL A 10 16.23 4.33 5.58
C VAL A 10 15.32 4.98 4.56
N THR A 11 14.28 4.26 4.18
CA THR A 11 13.20 4.80 3.37
C THR A 11 12.44 5.81 4.22
N ILE A 12 12.63 7.10 3.96
CA ILE A 12 11.87 8.17 4.60
C ILE A 12 10.45 8.12 4.06
N LEU A 13 9.49 7.94 4.98
CA LEU A 13 8.08 7.93 4.69
C LEU A 13 7.46 9.29 5.04
N ARG A 14 6.67 9.82 4.11
CA ARG A 14 5.88 11.03 4.33
C ARG A 14 4.42 10.63 4.47
N LYS A 15 3.78 11.12 5.53
CA LYS A 15 2.33 11.00 5.71
C LYS A 15 1.60 11.83 4.65
N THR A 16 0.58 11.24 4.02
CA THR A 16 -0.24 11.88 2.98
C THR A 16 -1.67 11.30 2.98
N MET A 17 -2.55 11.90 2.19
CA MET A 17 -3.91 11.46 1.97
C MET A 17 -4.03 10.84 0.58
N LEU A 18 -4.49 9.59 0.49
CA LEU A 18 -4.51 8.80 -0.73
C LEU A 18 -5.93 8.38 -1.10
N ALA A 19 -6.28 8.51 -2.37
CA ALA A 19 -7.53 7.97 -2.92
C ALA A 19 -7.23 6.91 -3.98
N ILE A 20 -8.08 5.88 -4.07
CA ILE A 20 -8.01 4.93 -5.19
C ILE A 20 -8.77 5.54 -6.36
N ALA A 21 -8.18 5.57 -7.55
CA ALA A 21 -8.85 6.07 -8.75
C ALA A 21 -10.19 5.36 -8.99
N GLY A 22 -11.29 6.13 -9.01
CA GLY A 22 -12.65 5.60 -9.18
C GLY A 22 -13.36 5.17 -7.89
N VAL A 23 -12.73 5.35 -6.73
CA VAL A 23 -13.34 5.13 -5.41
C VAL A 23 -13.52 6.46 -4.70
N ASP A 24 -14.75 6.76 -4.27
CA ASP A 24 -15.08 7.98 -3.53
C ASP A 24 -14.76 7.83 -2.03
N HIS A 25 -13.46 7.61 -1.74
CA HIS A 25 -12.95 7.53 -0.38
C HIS A 25 -11.48 7.96 -0.33
N VAL A 26 -11.11 8.59 0.78
CA VAL A 26 -9.74 9.03 1.04
C VAL A 26 -9.24 8.31 2.29
N PHE A 27 -8.01 7.81 2.21
CA PHE A 27 -7.34 7.05 3.24
C PHE A 27 -6.11 7.80 3.71
N GLU A 28 -5.81 7.69 4.99
CA GLU A 28 -4.57 8.22 5.53
C GLU A 28 -3.47 7.18 5.31
N GLY A 29 -2.35 7.57 4.71
CA GLY A 29 -1.26 6.65 4.43
C GLY A 29 0.09 7.34 4.41
N PHE A 30 1.08 6.58 3.98
CA PHE A 30 2.45 7.01 3.86
C PHE A 30 2.97 6.68 2.47
N THR A 31 3.75 7.58 1.89
CA THR A 31 4.46 7.36 0.63
C THR A 31 5.95 7.57 0.85
N THR A 32 6.77 6.98 0.00
CA THR A 32 8.18 7.33 -0.05
C THR A 32 8.33 8.79 -0.50
N ASP A 33 9.25 9.55 0.10
CA ASP A 33 9.46 10.99 -0.15
C ASP A 33 10.03 11.30 -1.57
N GLU A 34 9.90 10.36 -2.50
CA GLU A 34 10.16 10.61 -3.91
C GLU A 34 8.88 11.21 -4.53
N THR A 35 9.03 12.07 -5.54
CA THR A 35 7.88 12.71 -6.19
C THR A 35 6.91 11.64 -6.72
N TRP A 36 5.72 11.56 -6.13
CA TRP A 36 4.69 10.58 -6.44
C TRP A 36 4.50 10.41 -7.95
N ASN A 37 4.95 9.29 -8.50
CA ASN A 37 4.88 9.02 -9.95
C ASN A 37 3.68 8.13 -10.35
N GLY A 38 2.81 7.80 -9.39
CA GLY A 38 1.68 6.88 -9.58
C GLY A 38 2.01 5.39 -9.55
N TRP A 39 3.28 5.03 -9.35
CA TRP A 39 3.78 3.65 -9.25
C TRP A 39 4.45 3.33 -7.91
N GLU A 40 4.62 4.33 -7.05
CA GLU A 40 5.13 4.13 -5.70
C GLU A 40 4.14 3.36 -4.83
N ALA A 41 4.69 2.61 -3.88
CA ALA A 41 3.93 1.79 -2.95
C ALA A 41 3.41 2.67 -1.80
N PRO A 42 2.09 2.87 -1.66
CA PRO A 42 1.57 3.47 -0.46
C PRO A 42 1.58 2.46 0.68
N TYR A 43 1.85 2.97 1.88
CA TYR A 43 1.87 2.19 3.11
C TYR A 43 0.76 2.66 4.03
N PHE A 44 0.07 1.72 4.66
CA PHE A 44 -1.05 1.99 5.55
C PHE A 44 -0.84 1.27 6.87
N ASP A 45 -1.32 1.84 7.97
CA ASP A 45 -1.46 1.06 9.19
C ASP A 45 -2.56 0.00 9.03
N ARG A 46 -2.69 -0.87 10.04
CA ARG A 46 -3.68 -1.94 10.00
C ARG A 46 -5.12 -1.42 9.93
N ASP A 47 -5.42 -0.35 10.65
CA ASP A 47 -6.79 0.17 10.76
C ASP A 47 -7.21 0.81 9.43
N GLU A 48 -6.32 1.55 8.77
CA GLU A 48 -6.51 2.08 7.42
C GLU A 48 -6.59 0.95 6.38
N GLY A 49 -5.73 -0.06 6.46
CA GLY A 49 -5.84 -1.26 5.62
C GLY A 49 -7.20 -1.97 5.74
N LEU A 50 -7.78 -2.03 6.95
CA LEU A 50 -9.11 -2.58 7.18
C LEU A 50 -10.23 -1.69 6.59
N LYS A 51 -10.08 -0.36 6.63
CA LYS A 51 -11.00 0.56 5.94
C LYS A 51 -10.95 0.33 4.43
N ILE A 52 -9.76 0.19 3.86
CA ILE A 52 -9.58 -0.14 2.44
C ILE A 52 -10.27 -1.46 2.11
N ALA A 53 -10.06 -2.51 2.92
CA ALA A 53 -10.72 -3.81 2.72
C ALA A 53 -12.25 -3.75 2.85
N SER A 54 -12.79 -2.79 3.61
CA SER A 54 -14.25 -2.58 3.72
C SER A 54 -14.86 -2.01 2.44
N VAL A 55 -14.08 -1.25 1.66
CA VAL A 55 -14.49 -0.66 0.37
C VAL A 55 -14.15 -1.59 -0.79
N MET A 56 -13.01 -2.28 -0.71
CA MET A 56 -12.48 -3.20 -1.72
C MET A 56 -12.71 -4.65 -1.29
N THR A 57 -13.86 -5.23 -1.66
CA THR A 57 -14.26 -6.59 -1.22
C THR A 57 -13.33 -7.72 -1.69
N VAL A 58 -12.48 -7.43 -2.68
CA VAL A 58 -11.42 -8.33 -3.16
C VAL A 58 -10.27 -8.46 -2.15
N LEU A 59 -10.08 -7.48 -1.27
CA LEU A 59 -9.02 -7.44 -0.28
C LEU A 59 -9.52 -8.02 1.07
N ALA A 60 -8.67 -8.76 1.77
CA ALA A 60 -8.94 -9.19 3.14
C ALA A 60 -7.66 -9.29 3.96
N TYR A 61 -7.74 -9.02 5.26
CA TYR A 61 -6.61 -9.23 6.17
C TYR A 61 -6.55 -10.69 6.64
N ASP A 62 -5.37 -11.30 6.54
CA ASP A 62 -5.04 -12.62 7.10
C ASP A 62 -4.13 -12.44 8.31
N SER A 63 -4.66 -12.71 9.50
CA SER A 63 -3.91 -12.60 10.75
C SER A 63 -2.86 -13.69 10.94
N ALA A 64 -2.97 -14.83 10.26
CA ALA A 64 -1.98 -15.90 10.36
C ALA A 64 -0.71 -15.57 9.57
N GLN A 65 -0.86 -14.84 8.45
CA GLN A 65 0.24 -14.38 7.62
C GLN A 65 0.67 -12.94 7.94
N ASP A 66 -0.11 -12.24 8.76
CA ASP A 66 0.02 -10.80 9.00
C ASP A 66 0.14 -10.00 7.70
N ALA A 67 -0.84 -10.18 6.82
CA ALA A 67 -0.82 -9.61 5.48
C ALA A 67 -2.22 -9.26 5.00
N PHE A 68 -2.32 -8.31 4.08
CA PHE A 68 -3.51 -8.12 3.26
C PHE A 68 -3.39 -8.94 1.98
N ILE A 69 -4.45 -9.68 1.64
CA ILE A 69 -4.50 -10.55 0.47
C ILE A 69 -5.53 -10.00 -0.51
N LEU A 70 -5.08 -9.69 -1.72
CA LEU A 70 -5.93 -9.30 -2.84
C LEU A 70 -6.26 -10.53 -3.68
N ASP A 71 -7.53 -10.93 -3.67
CA ASP A 71 -8.01 -12.08 -4.44
C ASP A 71 -9.08 -11.65 -5.46
N LEU A 72 -8.64 -11.46 -6.71
CA LEU A 72 -9.48 -11.04 -7.82
C LEU A 72 -10.46 -12.13 -8.29
N ARG A 73 -10.27 -13.40 -7.86
CA ARG A 73 -11.25 -14.48 -8.11
C ARG A 73 -12.60 -14.20 -7.48
N LYS A 74 -12.67 -13.26 -6.53
CA LYS A 74 -13.92 -12.80 -5.92
C LYS A 74 -14.78 -11.95 -6.85
N LEU A 75 -14.21 -11.36 -7.90
CA LEU A 75 -14.96 -10.57 -8.90
C LEU A 75 -15.31 -11.40 -10.13
N GLU A 76 -14.33 -12.12 -10.66
CA GLU A 76 -14.49 -12.89 -11.89
C GLU A 76 -13.60 -14.13 -11.90
N PRO A 77 -13.94 -15.17 -12.69
CA PRO A 77 -13.08 -16.33 -12.86
C PRO A 77 -11.72 -15.90 -13.41
N GLN A 78 -10.66 -16.28 -12.71
CA GLN A 78 -9.29 -16.04 -13.15
C GLN A 78 -8.73 -17.28 -13.86
N GLU A 79 -7.61 -17.12 -14.57
CA GLU A 79 -6.86 -18.23 -15.15
C GLU A 79 -6.34 -19.20 -14.06
N ASP A 80 -6.10 -20.46 -14.43
CA ASP A 80 -5.71 -21.53 -13.49
C ASP A 80 -4.38 -21.25 -12.76
N ASP A 81 -3.54 -20.37 -13.30
CA ASP A 81 -2.25 -19.98 -12.74
C ASP A 81 -2.31 -18.70 -11.88
N TYR A 82 -3.49 -18.09 -11.71
CA TYR A 82 -3.66 -16.91 -10.86
C TYR A 82 -3.14 -17.14 -9.44
N ARG A 83 -2.44 -16.14 -8.92
CA ARG A 83 -1.95 -16.09 -7.54
C ARG A 83 -2.44 -14.78 -6.91
N PRO A 84 -3.13 -14.84 -5.76
CA PRO A 84 -3.47 -13.64 -5.00
C PRO A 84 -2.22 -12.83 -4.67
N ASP A 85 -2.31 -11.51 -4.78
CA ASP A 85 -1.26 -10.62 -4.31
C ASP A 85 -1.29 -10.54 -2.79
N ILE A 86 -0.11 -10.59 -2.17
CA ILE A 86 0.05 -10.60 -0.72
C ILE A 86 0.86 -9.37 -0.34
N PHE A 87 0.29 -8.54 0.53
CA PHE A 87 0.90 -7.34 1.08
C PHE A 87 1.24 -7.58 2.55
N PRO A 88 2.44 -8.11 2.86
CA PRO A 88 2.85 -8.41 4.23
C PRO A 88 3.09 -7.14 5.02
N GLY A 89 2.84 -7.21 6.33
CA GLY A 89 3.26 -6.17 7.27
C GLY A 89 4.77 -6.03 7.29
N GLN A 90 5.24 -4.79 7.37
CA GLN A 90 6.66 -4.45 7.40
C GLN A 90 6.94 -3.43 8.49
N ASN A 91 8.12 -3.58 9.12
CA ASN A 91 8.61 -2.60 10.09
C ASN A 91 9.23 -1.41 9.34
N THR A 92 8.74 -0.21 9.64
CA THR A 92 9.19 1.07 9.08
C THR A 92 9.50 2.04 10.22
N GLU A 93 10.10 3.18 9.92
CA GLU A 93 10.35 4.21 10.94
C GLU A 93 9.05 4.76 11.57
N GLU A 94 7.96 4.77 10.79
CA GLU A 94 6.63 5.20 11.23
C GLU A 94 5.84 4.08 11.95
N GLY A 95 6.42 2.88 12.03
CA GLY A 95 5.84 1.72 12.71
C GLY A 95 5.52 0.56 11.76
N TRP A 96 4.58 -0.29 12.17
CA TRP A 96 4.18 -1.47 11.40
C TRP A 96 3.15 -1.09 10.35
N LEU A 97 3.55 -1.16 9.07
CA LEU A 97 2.73 -0.72 7.94
C LEU A 97 2.59 -1.81 6.87
N TYR A 98 1.60 -1.66 6.00
CA TYR A 98 1.27 -2.60 4.94
C TYR A 98 1.25 -1.90 3.58
N PRO A 99 1.93 -2.42 2.54
CA PRO A 99 1.99 -1.82 1.20
C PRO A 99 0.72 -2.11 0.38
N VAL A 100 -0.46 -1.83 0.92
CA VAL A 100 -1.74 -2.31 0.38
C VAL A 100 -2.04 -1.73 -1.01
N GLY A 101 -2.24 -2.62 -1.98
CA GLY A 101 -2.62 -2.22 -3.35
C GLY A 101 -1.49 -1.62 -4.17
N SER A 102 -0.26 -1.63 -3.64
CA SER A 102 0.95 -1.28 -4.38
C SER A 102 1.03 -2.10 -5.66
N TRP A 103 1.30 -1.42 -6.79
CA TRP A 103 1.40 -2.04 -8.12
C TRP A 103 0.13 -2.71 -8.67
N CYS A 104 -0.96 -2.71 -7.91
CA CYS A 104 -2.25 -3.27 -8.32
C CYS A 104 -3.30 -2.17 -8.60
N TRP A 105 -3.19 -1.01 -7.94
CA TRP A 105 -4.15 0.09 -8.05
C TRP A 105 -3.46 1.41 -8.38
N CYS A 106 -4.21 2.31 -9.02
CA CYS A 106 -3.78 3.69 -9.22
C CYS A 106 -4.19 4.51 -8.01
N TRP A 107 -3.21 4.88 -7.20
CA TRP A 107 -3.40 5.78 -6.06
C TRP A 107 -3.16 7.23 -6.48
N ILE A 108 -3.98 8.13 -5.93
CA ILE A 108 -3.94 9.57 -6.17
C ILE A 108 -3.59 10.23 -4.84
N ASP A 109 -2.48 10.97 -4.80
CA ASP A 109 -2.19 11.88 -3.70
C ASP A 109 -3.18 13.05 -3.76
N VAL A 110 -3.98 13.21 -2.71
CA VAL A 110 -5.03 14.24 -2.63
C VAL A 110 -4.44 15.62 -2.30
N ASP A 111 -3.25 15.68 -1.68
CA ASP A 111 -2.54 16.94 -1.41
C ASP A 111 -1.84 17.50 -2.66
N ASP A 112 -1.61 16.68 -3.70
CA ASP A 112 -1.09 17.13 -5.01
C ASP A 112 -2.16 17.73 -5.94
N GLN A 113 -3.31 18.16 -5.38
CA GLN A 113 -4.24 19.08 -6.07
C GLN A 113 -3.87 20.55 -5.90
N SER A 114 -2.58 20.86 -5.82
CA SER A 114 -2.06 22.23 -5.79
C SER A 114 -1.06 22.51 -6.90
N ALA A 115 -1.46 22.25 -8.14
CA ALA A 115 -1.02 23.03 -9.29
C ALA A 115 -2.18 23.16 -10.30
N ALA A 116 -2.86 24.31 -10.22
CA ALA A 116 -3.73 24.82 -11.26
C ALA A 116 -2.96 25.13 -12.55
#